data_AF-A0A7H1N0Y5-F1
#
_entry.id   AF-A0A7H1N0Y5-F1
#
_cell.length_a   1.000
_cell.length_b   1.000
_cell.length_c   1.000
_cell.angle_alpha   90.00
_cell.angle_beta   90.00
_cell.angle_gamma   90.00
#
_symmetry.space_group_name_H-M   'P 1'
#
loop_
_entity.id
_entity.type
_entity.pdbx_description
1 polymer ?
#
loop_
_entity_poly.entity_id
_entity_poly.type
_entity_poly.pdbx_seq_one_letter_code
_entity_poly.pdbx_strand_id
1 'polypeptide(L)'
;MNQAASRRSSVLHRRAPPIILGVAVFVMAVFVSVVFDANVHAAEPPVTTTSSADVTIFSVAFADCTARLIRQAGEAVLTYENACHQELDTKVATLARMLDAALPGRLDRADGAMLRVASLAETFPEFAKRLAQAASRSPEWYGERAKRDPGFGNPLVVKVANTTPIYRELQEALRPLDLRVQLVRVANVQVALPADTPFRFWLADRGVNPREQVPFDAEAWFRVAQ
;
A
#
# COMPACT_ATOMS: atom_id res chain seq x y z
N MET A 1 20.90 -5.84 -56.08
CA MET A 1 20.58 -5.43 -57.47
C MET A 1 19.62 -6.46 -58.06
N ASN A 2 18.74 -6.02 -58.98
CA ASN A 2 17.53 -6.66 -59.56
C ASN A 2 16.24 -6.16 -58.87
N GLN A 3 15.56 -5.05 -59.28
CA GLN A 3 14.87 -4.75 -60.56
C GLN A 3 14.05 -5.95 -61.07
N ALA A 4 12.80 -5.90 -61.49
CA ALA A 4 11.71 -4.93 -61.68
C ALA A 4 10.43 -5.82 -61.79
N ALA A 5 9.17 -5.39 -61.80
CA ALA A 5 8.58 -4.53 -62.80
C ALA A 5 7.08 -4.32 -62.51
N SER A 6 6.68 -3.09 -62.72
CA SER A 6 5.33 -2.59 -63.01
C SER A 6 4.58 -3.42 -64.06
N ARG A 7 3.26 -3.56 -63.90
CA ARG A 7 2.32 -3.52 -65.04
C ARG A 7 0.96 -2.96 -64.60
N ARG A 8 0.69 -1.72 -65.04
CA ARG A 8 -0.65 -1.15 -65.20
C ARG A 8 -1.32 -1.84 -66.40
N SER A 9 -2.61 -2.15 -66.27
CA SER A 9 -3.53 -2.30 -67.40
C SER A 9 -4.90 -1.78 -67.02
N SER A 10 -5.28 -0.68 -67.67
CA SER A 10 -6.62 -0.11 -67.75
C SER A 10 -7.39 -0.76 -68.90
N VAL A 11 -8.62 -1.21 -68.69
CA VAL A 11 -9.59 -1.50 -69.76
C VAL A 11 -10.99 -1.02 -69.35
N LEU A 12 -11.64 -0.40 -70.34
CA LEU A 12 -12.94 0.25 -70.35
C LEU A 12 -14.14 -0.70 -70.23
N HIS A 13 -15.24 -0.09 -69.75
CA HIS A 13 -16.65 -0.25 -70.13
C HIS A 13 -17.34 -1.61 -70.00
N ARG A 14 -18.42 -1.61 -69.21
CA ARG A 14 -19.80 -1.79 -69.72
C ARG A 14 -20.83 -1.33 -68.69
N ARG A 15 -21.81 -0.54 -69.14
CA ARG A 15 -23.03 -0.18 -68.40
C ARG A 15 -23.94 -1.40 -68.32
N ALA A 16 -24.59 -1.60 -67.18
CA ALA A 16 -25.80 -2.39 -67.01
C ALA A 16 -26.71 -1.67 -65.98
N PRO A 17 -28.04 -1.79 -66.11
CA PRO A 17 -29.03 -0.93 -65.43
C PRO A 17 -29.18 -1.25 -63.94
N PRO A 18 -29.66 -0.29 -63.11
CA PRO A 18 -29.89 -0.53 -61.69
C PRO A 18 -31.15 -1.37 -61.49
N ILE A 19 -30.97 -2.59 -60.99
CA ILE A 19 -32.05 -3.35 -60.35
C ILE A 19 -32.11 -2.84 -58.91
N ILE A 20 -33.14 -2.05 -58.60
CA ILE A 20 -33.47 -1.64 -57.25
C ILE A 20 -34.07 -2.87 -56.55
N LEU A 21 -33.21 -3.68 -55.94
CA LEU A 21 -33.61 -4.71 -55.00
C LEU A 21 -33.76 -4.03 -53.63
N GLY A 22 -34.99 -3.95 -53.14
CA GLY A 22 -35.29 -3.45 -51.81
C GLY A 22 -34.59 -4.30 -50.75
N VAL A 23 -33.48 -3.79 -50.21
CA VAL A 23 -32.88 -4.31 -48.99
C VAL A 23 -33.71 -3.74 -47.84
N ALA A 24 -34.57 -4.59 -47.26
CA ALA A 24 -35.16 -4.33 -45.97
C ALA A 24 -34.01 -4.23 -44.95
N VAL A 25 -33.65 -3.00 -44.58
CA VAL A 25 -32.75 -2.73 -43.47
C VAL A 25 -33.51 -3.05 -42.20
N PHE A 26 -33.36 -4.30 -41.72
CA PHE A 26 -33.72 -4.67 -40.37
C PHE A 26 -32.71 -3.96 -39.45
N VAL A 27 -33.07 -2.77 -38.97
CA VAL A 27 -32.40 -2.15 -37.84
C VAL A 27 -32.74 -3.02 -36.62
N MET A 28 -31.94 -4.05 -36.37
CA MET A 28 -31.88 -4.65 -35.05
C MET A 28 -31.37 -3.57 -34.12
N ALA A 29 -32.29 -2.94 -33.40
CA ALA A 29 -31.95 -2.19 -32.20
C ALA A 29 -31.27 -3.17 -31.24
N VAL A 30 -29.94 -3.20 -31.28
CA VAL A 30 -29.14 -3.80 -30.22
C VAL A 30 -29.42 -2.93 -29.00
N PHE A 31 -30.37 -3.36 -28.17
CA PHE A 31 -30.48 -2.90 -26.80
C PHE A 31 -29.19 -3.32 -26.12
N VAL A 32 -28.19 -2.44 -26.15
CA VAL A 32 -27.11 -2.46 -25.18
C VAL A 32 -27.79 -2.17 -23.86
N SER A 33 -28.16 -3.23 -23.14
CA SER A 33 -28.45 -3.13 -21.72
C SER A 33 -27.17 -2.62 -21.08
N VAL A 34 -27.08 -1.30 -20.94
CA VAL A 34 -26.14 -0.68 -20.00
C VAL A 34 -26.68 -1.12 -18.66
N VAL A 35 -26.16 -2.26 -18.18
CA VAL A 35 -26.19 -2.57 -16.77
C VAL A 35 -25.38 -1.45 -16.14
N PHE A 36 -26.09 -0.42 -15.69
CA PHE A 36 -25.58 0.39 -14.59
C PHE A 36 -25.40 -0.62 -13.46
N ASP A 37 -24.18 -1.14 -13.34
CA ASP A 37 -23.68 -1.56 -12.04
C ASP A 37 -23.83 -0.31 -11.19
N ALA A 38 -24.96 -0.22 -10.48
CA ALA A 38 -25.02 0.48 -9.24
C ALA A 38 -24.06 -0.25 -8.31
N ASN A 39 -22.76 -0.06 -8.54
CA ASN A 39 -21.74 -0.09 -7.52
C ASN A 39 -22.20 0.98 -6.55
N VAL A 40 -23.13 0.58 -5.67
CA VAL A 40 -23.26 1.16 -4.35
C VAL A 40 -21.89 0.92 -3.75
N HIS A 41 -20.98 1.87 -3.99
CA HIS A 41 -19.79 2.01 -3.17
C HIS A 41 -20.35 2.10 -1.76
N ALA A 42 -20.31 0.97 -1.05
CA ALA A 42 -20.68 0.93 0.34
C ALA A 42 -19.94 2.10 0.98
N ALA A 43 -20.70 3.06 1.49
CA ALA A 43 -20.15 4.32 1.97
C ALA A 43 -19.01 3.97 2.94
N GLU A 44 -17.82 4.48 2.69
CA GLU A 44 -16.69 4.14 3.53
C GLU A 44 -17.01 4.53 4.99
N PRO A 45 -16.62 3.70 5.97
CA PRO A 45 -16.93 3.99 7.37
C PRO A 45 -16.29 5.34 7.76
N PRO A 46 -17.05 6.22 8.45
CA PRO A 46 -16.55 7.54 8.83
C PRO A 46 -15.52 7.43 9.95
N VAL A 47 -14.63 8.41 10.02
CA VAL A 47 -13.73 8.58 11.17
C VAL A 47 -14.52 9.23 12.32
N THR A 48 -14.63 8.54 13.45
CA THR A 48 -15.20 9.08 14.69
C THR A 48 -14.09 9.61 15.57
N THR A 49 -14.36 10.69 16.31
CA THR A 49 -13.39 11.29 17.25
C THR A 49 -13.96 11.26 18.66
N THR A 50 -13.19 10.72 19.60
CA THR A 50 -13.49 10.72 21.03
C THR A 50 -12.35 11.41 21.77
N SER A 51 -12.64 12.48 22.48
CA SER A 51 -11.64 13.30 23.17
C SER A 51 -11.90 13.33 24.67
N SER A 52 -10.84 13.25 25.46
CA SER A 52 -10.80 13.56 26.90
C SER A 52 -9.69 14.58 27.18
N ALA A 53 -9.45 14.92 28.45
CA ALA A 53 -8.40 15.87 28.85
C ALA A 53 -6.99 15.42 28.40
N ASP A 54 -6.73 14.11 28.44
CA ASP A 54 -5.38 13.56 28.26
C ASP A 54 -5.18 12.83 26.93
N VAL A 55 -6.26 12.51 26.21
CA VAL A 55 -6.18 11.70 24.99
C VAL A 55 -7.25 12.08 23.98
N THR A 56 -6.88 12.08 22.71
CA THR A 56 -7.81 12.10 21.58
C THR A 56 -7.65 10.83 20.78
N ILE A 57 -8.77 10.13 20.55
CA ILE A 57 -8.82 8.87 19.81
C ILE A 57 -9.65 9.12 18.55
N PHE A 58 -9.03 8.90 17.40
CA PHE A 58 -9.71 8.80 16.12
C PHE A 58 -9.95 7.31 15.86
N SER A 59 -11.14 6.92 15.45
CA SER A 59 -11.47 5.51 15.21
C SER A 59 -12.29 5.31 13.94
N VAL A 60 -12.09 4.15 13.31
CA VAL A 60 -12.90 3.67 12.20
C VAL A 60 -13.39 2.28 12.57
N ALA A 61 -14.71 2.13 12.70
CA ALA A 61 -15.35 0.87 13.01
C ALA A 61 -15.62 0.09 11.71
N PHE A 62 -15.23 -1.18 11.70
CA PHE A 62 -15.60 -2.16 10.69
C PHE A 62 -16.56 -3.19 11.32
N ALA A 63 -17.00 -4.18 10.55
CA ALA A 63 -18.02 -5.14 11.00
C ALA A 63 -17.63 -5.90 12.28
N ASP A 64 -16.35 -6.27 12.42
CA ASP A 64 -15.84 -7.16 13.47
C ASP A 64 -14.59 -6.60 14.18
N CYS A 65 -14.15 -5.39 13.84
CA CYS A 65 -12.92 -4.81 14.37
C CYS A 65 -12.96 -3.27 14.37
N THR A 66 -11.95 -2.63 14.96
CA THR A 66 -11.83 -1.17 14.98
C THR A 66 -10.37 -0.78 14.81
N ALA A 67 -10.10 0.13 13.87
CA ALA A 67 -8.81 0.80 13.77
C ALA A 67 -8.82 2.06 14.64
N ARG A 68 -7.70 2.35 15.30
CA ARG A 68 -7.54 3.51 16.20
C ARG A 68 -6.26 4.28 15.89
N LEU A 69 -6.34 5.59 15.97
CA LEU A 69 -5.21 6.51 15.98
C LEU A 69 -5.32 7.34 17.26
N ILE A 70 -4.35 7.19 18.14
CA ILE A 70 -4.38 7.72 19.49
C ILE A 70 -3.35 8.84 19.60
N ARG A 71 -3.80 10.01 20.02
CA ARG A 71 -2.97 11.18 20.29
C ARG A 71 -3.01 11.49 21.79
N GLN A 72 -1.87 11.40 22.47
CA GLN A 72 -1.78 11.82 23.87
C GLN A 72 -1.59 13.34 23.97
N ALA A 73 -2.21 13.95 24.98
CA ALA A 73 -2.09 15.38 25.23
C ALA A 73 -0.63 15.73 25.61
N GLY A 74 -0.10 16.79 25.01
CA GLY A 74 1.28 17.23 25.24
C GLY A 74 2.35 16.42 24.52
N GLU A 75 1.99 15.34 23.81
CA GLU A 75 2.93 14.57 22.99
C GLU A 75 2.73 14.83 21.49
N ALA A 76 3.84 14.90 20.76
CA ALA A 76 3.85 14.94 19.29
C ALA A 76 3.77 13.54 18.65
N VAL A 77 3.29 12.55 19.40
CA VAL A 77 3.23 11.14 18.98
C VAL A 77 1.78 10.71 18.73
N LEU A 78 1.55 10.14 17.56
CA LEU A 78 0.32 9.46 17.17
C LEU A 78 0.57 7.95 17.17
N THR A 79 -0.17 7.18 17.95
CA THR A 79 -0.09 5.71 17.94
C THR A 79 -1.20 5.15 17.06
N TYR A 80 -0.84 4.40 16.03
CA TYR A 80 -1.78 3.72 15.16
C TYR A 80 -1.88 2.23 15.52
N GLU A 81 -3.12 1.78 15.70
CA GLU A 81 -3.49 0.40 16.03
C GLU A 81 -4.53 -0.08 15.03
N ASN A 82 -4.23 -1.13 14.27
CA ASN A 82 -5.18 -1.72 13.34
C ASN A 82 -4.93 -3.22 13.17
N ALA A 83 -5.53 -4.03 14.03
CA ALA A 83 -5.52 -5.50 13.94
C ALA A 83 -6.62 -6.06 13.01
N CYS A 84 -7.34 -5.22 12.26
CA CYS A 84 -8.38 -5.67 11.33
C CYS A 84 -7.80 -6.53 10.20
N HIS A 85 -8.51 -7.60 9.83
CA HIS A 85 -8.18 -8.42 8.67
C HIS A 85 -8.62 -7.70 7.38
N GLN A 86 -7.71 -6.93 6.81
CA GLN A 86 -7.96 -6.08 5.65
C GLN A 86 -6.77 -6.10 4.69
N GLU A 87 -7.07 -5.89 3.42
CA GLU A 87 -6.05 -5.67 2.39
C GLU A 87 -5.22 -4.41 2.70
N LEU A 88 -3.98 -4.40 2.20
CA LEU A 88 -3.01 -3.33 2.47
C LEU A 88 -3.56 -1.96 2.06
N ASP A 89 -4.16 -1.86 0.88
CA ASP A 89 -4.69 -0.60 0.33
C ASP A 89 -5.77 -0.01 1.25
N THR A 90 -6.66 -0.86 1.78
CA THR A 90 -7.71 -0.46 2.72
C THR A 90 -7.12 0.02 4.05
N LYS A 91 -6.10 -0.67 4.58
CA LYS A 91 -5.44 -0.27 5.84
C LYS A 91 -4.73 1.08 5.69
N VAL A 92 -4.00 1.24 4.59
CA VAL A 92 -3.26 2.47 4.28
C VAL A 92 -4.22 3.64 4.05
N ALA A 93 -5.29 3.45 3.27
CA ALA A 93 -6.32 4.46 3.06
C ALA A 93 -7.03 4.85 4.38
N THR A 94 -7.31 3.87 5.24
CA THR A 94 -7.88 4.11 6.57
C THR A 94 -6.95 4.98 7.42
N LEU A 95 -5.66 4.64 7.48
CA LEU A 95 -4.66 5.44 8.19
C LEU A 95 -4.57 6.87 7.63
N ALA A 96 -4.55 7.04 6.30
CA ALA A 96 -4.51 8.36 5.66
C ALA A 96 -5.70 9.24 6.07
N ARG A 97 -6.93 8.70 6.05
CA ARG A 97 -8.13 9.42 6.50
C ARG A 97 -8.08 9.79 7.98
N MET A 98 -7.54 8.91 8.83
CA MET A 98 -7.38 9.19 10.25
C MET A 98 -6.31 10.26 10.51
N LEU A 99 -5.23 10.27 9.73
CA LEU A 99 -4.19 11.31 9.79
C LEU A 99 -4.72 12.67 9.34
N ASP A 100 -5.52 12.71 8.27
CA ASP A 100 -6.19 13.93 7.80
C ASP A 100 -7.09 14.53 8.90
N ALA A 101 -7.88 13.68 9.57
CA ALA A 101 -8.70 14.10 10.71
C ALA A 101 -7.87 14.53 11.94
N ALA A 102 -6.73 13.88 12.18
CA ALA A 102 -5.89 14.11 13.36
C ALA A 102 -4.96 15.31 13.25
N LEU A 103 -4.60 15.69 12.03
CA LEU A 103 -3.65 16.75 11.71
C LEU A 103 -4.33 17.84 10.86
N PRO A 104 -5.39 18.49 11.35
CA PRO A 104 -6.09 19.51 10.57
C PRO A 104 -5.19 20.75 10.39
N GLY A 105 -4.69 20.96 9.17
CA GLY A 105 -3.94 22.15 8.79
C GLY A 105 -2.50 21.88 8.38
N ARG A 106 -1.67 22.94 8.40
CA ARG A 106 -0.24 22.79 8.14
C ARG A 106 0.48 22.33 9.41
N LEU A 107 1.20 21.22 9.33
CA LEU A 107 2.17 20.85 10.34
C LEU A 107 3.25 21.93 10.32
N ASP A 108 3.59 22.51 11.48
CA ASP A 108 4.74 23.40 11.55
C ASP A 108 5.98 22.62 11.10
N ARG A 109 6.63 23.16 10.05
CA ARG A 109 7.65 22.48 9.24
C ARG A 109 8.87 22.05 10.07
N ALA A 110 9.05 22.62 11.27
CA ALA A 110 10.16 22.32 12.16
C ALA A 110 10.02 20.97 12.89
N ASP A 111 8.80 20.56 13.26
CA ASP A 111 8.62 19.46 14.22
C ASP A 111 8.02 18.19 13.60
N GLY A 112 7.10 18.33 12.64
CA GLY A 112 6.33 17.19 12.11
C GLY A 112 5.57 16.44 13.20
N ALA A 113 4.93 15.33 12.84
CA ALA A 113 4.33 14.40 13.80
C ALA A 113 5.07 13.07 13.78
N MET A 114 5.17 12.41 14.93
CA MET A 114 5.73 11.06 15.04
C MET A 114 4.59 10.04 15.02
N LEU A 115 4.52 9.22 13.99
CA LEU A 115 3.58 8.11 13.89
C LEU A 115 4.24 6.82 14.40
N ARG A 116 3.71 6.25 15.47
CA ARG A 116 4.11 4.96 16.04
C ARG A 116 3.15 3.86 15.59
N VAL A 117 3.70 2.75 15.11
CA VAL A 117 3.00 1.49 14.83
C VAL A 117 3.60 0.42 15.74
N ALA A 118 2.81 -0.11 16.68
CA ALA A 118 3.31 -0.98 17.75
C ALA A 118 3.85 -2.33 17.24
N SER A 119 3.13 -2.96 16.32
CA SER A 119 3.55 -4.18 15.61
C SER A 119 3.29 -4.00 14.12
N LEU A 120 4.35 -4.02 13.32
CA LEU A 120 4.24 -4.04 11.87
C LEU A 120 3.60 -5.34 11.39
N ALA A 121 3.92 -6.48 11.99
CA ALA A 121 3.40 -7.77 11.58
C ALA A 121 1.88 -7.88 11.76
N GLU A 122 1.34 -7.30 12.83
CA GLU A 122 -0.10 -7.26 13.08
C GLU A 122 -0.80 -6.13 12.30
N THR A 123 -0.21 -4.94 12.29
CA THR A 123 -0.86 -3.76 11.71
C THR A 123 -0.77 -3.75 10.20
N PHE A 124 0.41 -4.02 9.65
CA PHE A 124 0.71 -4.04 8.21
C PHE A 124 1.52 -5.30 7.82
N PRO A 125 0.89 -6.49 7.82
CA PRO A 125 1.59 -7.74 7.55
C PRO A 125 2.40 -7.73 6.25
N GLU A 126 1.90 -7.07 5.20
CA GLU A 126 2.59 -6.93 3.92
C GLU A 126 3.88 -6.12 4.01
N PHE A 127 3.92 -5.06 4.81
CA PHE A 127 5.15 -4.31 5.05
C PHE A 127 6.17 -5.15 5.84
N ALA A 128 5.72 -5.92 6.83
CA ALA A 128 6.58 -6.82 7.59
C ALA A 128 7.19 -7.92 6.71
N LYS A 129 6.38 -8.55 5.84
CA LYS A 129 6.85 -9.53 4.83
C LYS A 129 7.91 -8.94 3.90
N ARG A 130 7.66 -7.75 3.35
CA ARG A 130 8.60 -7.05 2.47
C ARG A 130 9.89 -6.66 3.19
N LEU A 131 9.80 -6.26 4.47
CA LEU A 131 10.97 -6.00 5.32
C LEU A 131 11.84 -7.25 5.50
N ALA A 132 11.23 -8.38 5.86
CA ALA A 132 11.93 -9.65 6.01
C ALA A 132 12.63 -10.06 4.70
N GLN A 133 11.94 -9.94 3.57
CA GLN A 133 12.52 -10.22 2.25
C GLN A 133 13.67 -9.28 1.90
N ALA A 134 13.51 -7.97 2.13
CA ALA A 134 14.55 -6.98 1.85
C ALA A 134 15.80 -7.23 2.70
N ALA A 135 15.63 -7.57 3.97
CA ALA A 135 16.72 -7.90 4.87
C ALA A 135 17.51 -9.12 4.36
N SER A 136 16.85 -10.19 3.95
CA SER A 136 17.51 -11.39 3.38
C SER A 136 18.31 -11.14 2.10
N ARG A 137 18.06 -10.01 1.42
CA ARG A 137 18.77 -9.60 0.20
C ARG A 137 19.84 -8.55 0.49
N SER A 138 19.90 -8.03 1.71
CA SER A 138 20.83 -6.99 2.09
C SER A 138 22.15 -7.61 2.54
N PRO A 139 23.29 -7.25 1.91
CA PRO A 139 24.59 -7.74 2.34
C PRO A 139 25.00 -7.20 3.72
N GLU A 140 24.32 -6.17 4.22
CA GLU A 140 24.59 -5.54 5.51
C GLU A 140 23.75 -6.13 6.64
N TRP A 141 22.79 -7.01 6.31
CA TRP A 141 21.97 -7.66 7.31
C TRP A 141 22.74 -8.81 7.97
N TYR A 142 22.80 -8.77 9.30
CA TYR A 142 23.44 -9.81 10.12
C TYR A 142 22.48 -10.28 11.20
N GLY A 143 21.52 -11.15 10.82
CA GLY A 143 20.43 -11.58 11.69
C GLY A 143 20.86 -12.14 13.05
N GLU A 144 21.88 -13.01 13.08
CA GLU A 144 22.42 -13.57 14.34
C GLU A 144 22.96 -12.52 15.32
N ARG A 145 23.48 -11.40 14.78
CA ARG A 145 23.94 -10.28 15.61
C ARG A 145 22.76 -9.40 16.01
N ALA A 146 21.87 -9.09 15.08
CA ALA A 146 20.66 -8.30 15.33
C ALA A 146 19.75 -8.93 16.41
N LYS A 147 19.66 -10.26 16.46
CA LYS A 147 18.90 -10.98 17.48
C LYS A 147 19.53 -10.88 18.88
N ARG A 148 20.87 -10.95 18.97
CA ARG A 148 21.59 -10.90 20.26
C ARG A 148 21.76 -9.48 20.80
N ASP A 149 21.83 -8.50 19.91
CA ASP A 149 21.94 -7.09 20.20
C ASP A 149 20.81 -6.33 19.47
N PRO A 150 19.65 -6.15 20.11
CA PRO A 150 18.54 -5.41 19.51
C PRO A 150 18.92 -3.97 19.12
N GLY A 151 19.85 -3.36 19.86
CA GLY A 151 20.39 -2.03 19.54
C GLY A 151 21.10 -2.00 18.19
N PHE A 152 21.79 -3.08 17.83
CA PHE A 152 22.42 -3.28 16.52
C PHE A 152 21.40 -3.57 15.40
N GLY A 153 20.32 -4.31 15.70
CA GLY A 153 19.26 -4.60 14.73
C GLY A 153 18.52 -3.35 14.25
N ASN A 154 18.28 -2.39 15.14
CA ASN A 154 17.50 -1.18 14.85
C ASN A 154 18.05 -0.35 13.67
N PRO A 155 19.31 0.11 13.66
CA PRO A 155 19.84 0.93 12.56
C PRO A 155 19.89 0.15 11.23
N LEU A 156 20.12 -1.17 11.26
CA LEU A 156 20.11 -2.00 10.06
C LEU A 156 18.70 -2.10 9.46
N VAL A 157 17.68 -2.32 10.29
CA VAL A 157 16.28 -2.33 9.85
C VAL A 157 15.90 -0.99 9.24
N VAL A 158 16.22 0.13 9.90
CA VAL A 158 15.94 1.48 9.37
C VAL A 158 16.64 1.70 8.03
N LYS A 159 17.89 1.25 7.90
CA LYS A 159 18.63 1.35 6.64
C LYS A 159 17.96 0.54 5.53
N VAL A 160 17.74 -0.76 5.75
CA VAL A 160 17.09 -1.67 4.79
C VAL A 160 15.73 -1.14 4.34
N ALA A 161 14.94 -0.64 5.30
CA ALA A 161 13.60 -0.16 5.06
C ALA A 161 13.53 1.16 4.29
N ASN A 162 14.56 2.02 4.40
CA ASN A 162 14.64 3.28 3.67
C ASN A 162 15.36 3.14 2.31
N THR A 163 16.21 2.12 2.11
CA THR A 163 16.85 1.86 0.81
C THR A 163 15.97 1.02 -0.14
N THR A 164 14.89 0.45 0.38
CA THR A 164 13.95 -0.40 -0.37
C THR A 164 12.56 0.26 -0.34
N PRO A 165 11.76 0.21 -1.41
CA PRO A 165 10.42 0.81 -1.43
C PRO A 165 9.38 -0.02 -0.64
N ILE A 166 9.63 -0.27 0.65
CA ILE A 166 8.78 -1.13 1.50
C ILE A 166 7.44 -0.45 1.78
N TYR A 167 7.46 0.87 2.02
CA TYR A 167 6.30 1.66 2.44
C TYR A 167 5.72 2.54 1.33
N ARG A 168 5.89 2.14 0.06
CA ARG A 168 5.48 2.95 -1.11
C ARG A 168 3.98 3.29 -1.07
N GLU A 169 3.13 2.32 -0.77
CA GLU A 169 1.67 2.49 -0.72
C GLU A 169 1.29 3.54 0.33
N LEU A 170 1.97 3.52 1.49
CA LEU A 170 1.76 4.52 2.53
C LEU A 170 2.18 5.92 2.07
N GLN A 171 3.31 6.05 1.38
CA GLN A 171 3.74 7.33 0.80
C GLN A 171 2.74 7.83 -0.25
N GLU A 172 2.26 6.95 -1.11
CA GLU A 172 1.30 7.29 -2.17
C GLU A 172 -0.05 7.74 -1.61
N ALA A 173 -0.54 7.11 -0.55
CA ALA A 173 -1.81 7.47 0.08
C ALA A 173 -1.76 8.78 0.88
N LEU A 174 -0.58 9.16 1.38
CA LEU A 174 -0.39 10.42 2.12
C LEU A 174 -0.09 11.61 1.22
N ARG A 175 0.39 11.37 -0.01
CA ARG A 175 0.73 12.41 -0.98
C ARG A 175 -0.43 13.41 -1.29
N PRO A 176 -1.70 13.00 -1.45
CA PRO A 176 -2.81 13.94 -1.68
C PRO A 176 -3.04 14.92 -0.51
N LEU A 177 -2.57 14.57 0.69
CA LEU A 177 -2.67 15.38 1.90
C LEU A 177 -1.46 16.32 2.08
N ASP A 178 -0.57 16.40 1.07
CA ASP A 178 0.75 17.04 1.16
C ASP A 178 1.60 16.48 2.31
N LEU A 179 1.36 15.22 2.70
CA LEU A 179 2.10 14.55 3.77
C LEU A 179 3.13 13.58 3.19
N ARG A 180 4.33 13.61 3.76
CA ARG A 180 5.43 12.68 3.52
C ARG A 180 5.67 11.85 4.76
N VAL A 181 6.05 10.60 4.55
CA VAL A 181 6.33 9.65 5.62
C VAL A 181 7.72 9.04 5.43
N GLN A 182 8.49 8.98 6.51
CA GLN A 182 9.81 8.35 6.53
C GLN A 182 9.97 7.53 7.80
N LEU A 183 10.45 6.29 7.68
CA LEU A 183 10.81 5.50 8.85
C LEU A 183 12.09 6.10 9.46
N VAL A 184 12.02 6.58 10.71
CA VAL A 184 13.15 7.23 11.39
C VAL A 184 13.71 6.39 12.52
N ARG A 185 12.90 5.51 13.11
CA ARG A 185 13.31 4.64 14.21
C ARG A 185 12.50 3.34 14.19
N VAL A 186 13.12 2.29 14.71
CA VAL A 186 12.41 1.07 15.11
C VAL A 186 12.80 0.69 16.53
N ALA A 187 11.93 -0.07 17.18
CA ALA A 187 12.17 -0.68 18.48
C ALA A 187 11.60 -2.11 18.49
N ASN A 188 11.95 -2.90 19.51
CA ASN A 188 11.38 -4.22 19.76
C ASN A 188 11.44 -5.17 18.54
N VAL A 189 12.51 -5.07 17.74
CA VAL A 189 12.68 -5.85 16.50
C VAL A 189 12.71 -7.34 16.82
N GLN A 190 11.78 -8.09 16.22
CA GLN A 190 11.70 -9.53 16.32
C GLN A 190 12.44 -10.16 15.14
N VAL A 191 13.39 -11.04 15.46
CA VAL A 191 14.27 -11.70 14.48
C VAL A 191 14.19 -13.22 14.67
N ALA A 192 13.88 -13.94 13.61
CA ALA A 192 13.77 -15.40 13.63
C ALA A 192 14.15 -16.03 12.28
N LEU A 193 14.31 -17.35 12.24
CA LEU A 193 14.43 -18.08 10.98
C LEU A 193 13.09 -18.00 10.21
N PRO A 194 13.09 -18.03 8.86
CA PRO A 194 11.86 -17.90 8.08
C PRO A 194 10.77 -18.89 8.47
N ALA A 195 11.16 -20.12 8.81
CA ALA A 195 10.27 -21.20 9.24
C ALA A 195 9.51 -20.89 10.55
N ASP A 196 10.10 -20.06 11.41
CA ASP A 196 9.56 -19.68 12.73
C ASP A 196 8.76 -18.37 12.69
N THR A 197 8.67 -17.73 11.52
CA THR A 197 7.87 -16.51 11.34
C THR A 197 6.41 -16.85 10.99
N PRO A 198 5.46 -15.93 11.24
CA PRO A 198 4.11 -16.02 10.71
C PRO A 198 4.05 -16.08 9.16
N PHE A 199 5.13 -15.71 8.48
CA PHE A 199 5.21 -15.57 7.03
C PHE A 199 5.96 -16.72 6.34
N ARG A 200 6.19 -17.84 7.04
CA ARG A 200 7.02 -18.97 6.57
C ARG A 200 6.78 -19.39 5.11
N PHE A 201 5.52 -19.56 4.72
CA PHE A 201 5.17 -20.01 3.36
C PHE A 201 5.46 -18.92 2.32
N TRP A 202 5.16 -17.67 2.64
CA TRP A 202 5.38 -16.53 1.76
C TRP A 202 6.89 -16.25 1.56
N LEU A 203 7.69 -16.40 2.62
CA LEU A 203 9.14 -16.24 2.56
C LEU A 203 9.81 -17.38 1.78
N ALA A 204 9.37 -18.63 2.01
CA ALA A 204 9.88 -19.79 1.28
C ALA A 204 9.61 -19.68 -0.23
N ASP A 205 8.38 -19.30 -0.61
CA ASP A 205 7.97 -19.07 -2.01
C ASP A 205 8.84 -18.00 -2.71
N ARG A 206 9.39 -17.06 -1.94
CA ARG A 206 10.27 -15.98 -2.44
C ARG A 206 11.76 -16.29 -2.38
N GLY A 207 12.11 -17.54 -2.07
CA GLY A 207 13.50 -18.00 -2.04
C GLY A 207 14.32 -17.40 -0.89
N VAL A 208 13.68 -16.95 0.19
CA VAL A 208 14.41 -16.51 1.39
C VAL A 208 15.15 -17.72 1.98
N ASN A 209 16.44 -17.56 2.26
CA ASN A 209 17.28 -18.63 2.76
C ASN A 209 16.74 -19.15 4.12
N PRO A 210 16.36 -20.44 4.24
CA PRO A 210 15.75 -20.96 5.46
C PRO A 210 16.67 -20.97 6.68
N ARG A 211 17.98 -20.78 6.48
CA ARG A 211 19.00 -20.73 7.54
C ARG A 211 19.39 -19.31 7.95
N GLU A 212 18.86 -18.30 7.27
CA GLU A 212 19.19 -16.90 7.54
C GLU A 212 18.08 -16.27 8.39
N GLN A 213 18.43 -15.79 9.58
CA GLN A 213 17.48 -15.07 10.41
C GLN A 213 17.07 -13.75 9.75
N VAL A 214 15.80 -13.38 9.80
CA VAL A 214 15.24 -12.16 9.21
C VAL A 214 14.39 -11.39 10.24
N PRO A 215 14.28 -10.05 10.13
CA PRO A 215 13.36 -9.28 10.95
C PRO A 215 11.94 -9.49 10.42
N PHE A 216 11.02 -9.93 11.27
CA PHE A 216 9.63 -10.21 10.86
C PHE A 216 8.60 -9.36 11.59
N ASP A 217 9.00 -8.67 12.67
CA ASP A 217 8.16 -7.68 13.33
C ASP A 217 9.04 -6.58 13.96
N ALA A 218 8.48 -5.40 14.13
CA ALA A 218 9.08 -4.30 14.86
C ALA A 218 8.02 -3.27 15.24
N GLU A 219 8.28 -2.55 16.32
CA GLU A 219 7.64 -1.26 16.57
C GLU A 219 8.27 -0.22 15.65
N ALA A 220 7.47 0.37 14.75
CA ALA A 220 7.95 1.29 13.73
C ALA A 220 7.55 2.73 14.06
N TRP A 221 8.51 3.63 13.95
CA TRP A 221 8.35 5.06 14.20
C TRP A 221 8.63 5.82 12.91
N PHE A 222 7.60 6.46 12.40
CA PHE A 222 7.66 7.27 11.20
C PHE A 222 7.60 8.75 11.56
N ARG A 223 8.40 9.55 10.87
CA ARG A 223 8.17 10.99 10.81
C ARG A 223 7.16 11.28 9.71
N VAL A 224 6.11 12.02 10.06
CA VAL A 224 5.10 12.54 9.15
C VAL A 224 5.26 14.06 9.07
N ALA A 225 5.49 14.60 7.87
CA ALA A 225 5.78 16.02 7.67
C ALA A 225 5.24 16.50 6.30
N GLN A 226 5.15 17.81 6.09
CA GLN A 226 4.73 18.42 4.82
C GLN A 226 5.91 18.85 3.94
#